data_AF-A0A125RBF3-F1
#
_entry.id   AF-A0A125RBF3-F1
#
_cell.length_a   1.000
_cell.length_b   1.000
_cell.length_c   1.000
_cell.angle_alpha   90.00
_cell.angle_beta   90.00
_cell.angle_gamma   90.00
#
_symmetry.space_group_name_H-M   'P 1'
#
loop_
_entity.id
_entity.type
_entity.pdbx_description
1 polymer ?
#
loop_
_entity_poly.entity_id
_entity_poly.type
_entity_poly.pdbx_seq_one_letter_code
_entity_poly.pdbx_strand_id
1 'polypeptide(L)'
;MSGDRKIGENFDAEKADSIFDKLKNVEGKIKPKREGKFDNIKDLMNEAQYLEKSGKLDEACELYRQVIFVLPDSQKAYEALINIYQKQGKTDEEKDILKEAISNCKKNDEFKKRLNELVK
;
A
#
# COMPACT_ATOMS: atom_id res chain seq x y z
N MET A 1 -4.30 -27.50 -22.74
CA MET A 1 -5.20 -26.42 -23.18
C MET A 1 -6.32 -26.37 -22.16
N SER A 2 -6.08 -25.80 -20.98
CA SER A 2 -6.07 -24.37 -20.67
C SER A 2 -7.49 -23.84 -20.55
N GLY A 3 -7.98 -23.75 -19.32
CA GLY A 3 -9.20 -23.03 -18.99
C GLY A 3 -10.09 -23.75 -18.00
N ASP A 4 -9.69 -23.80 -16.73
CA ASP A 4 -10.64 -23.86 -15.63
C ASP A 4 -10.08 -23.08 -14.44
N ARG A 5 -10.71 -21.94 -14.18
CA ARG A 5 -10.50 -21.11 -12.99
C ARG A 5 -10.89 -21.94 -11.77
N LYS A 6 -9.92 -22.23 -10.92
CA LYS A 6 -10.11 -22.32 -9.47
C LYS A 6 -9.31 -21.14 -8.92
N ILE A 7 -9.90 -19.94 -8.76
CA ILE A 7 -10.69 -19.57 -7.58
C ILE A 7 -10.29 -20.44 -6.38
N GLY A 8 -9.02 -20.27 -5.98
CA GLY A 8 -8.54 -20.63 -4.67
C GLY A 8 -8.64 -19.38 -3.81
N GLU A 9 -9.86 -19.09 -3.38
CA GLU A 9 -10.12 -18.23 -2.24
C GLU A 9 -9.33 -18.77 -1.04
N ASN A 10 -8.23 -18.08 -0.71
CA ASN A 10 -7.89 -17.75 0.68
C ASN A 10 -7.93 -16.22 0.78
N PHE A 11 -9.15 -15.71 0.59
CA PHE A 11 -9.55 -14.44 1.18
C PHE A 11 -10.05 -14.80 2.58
N ASP A 12 -9.11 -15.04 3.50
CA ASP A 12 -9.46 -15.21 4.91
C ASP A 12 -10.31 -14.00 5.34
N ALA A 13 -11.41 -14.31 6.03
CA ALA A 13 -12.56 -13.45 6.27
C ALA A 13 -12.31 -12.18 7.13
N GLU A 14 -11.05 -11.82 7.40
CA GLU A 14 -10.63 -10.53 8.00
C GLU A 14 -10.47 -9.41 6.97
N LYS A 15 -10.30 -9.74 5.68
CA LYS A 15 -10.02 -8.76 4.62
C LYS A 15 -11.17 -7.79 4.32
N ALA A 16 -12.31 -7.82 5.03
CA ALA A 16 -13.48 -6.99 4.75
C ALA A 16 -14.02 -6.15 5.91
N ASP A 17 -13.78 -6.49 7.19
CA ASP A 17 -14.46 -5.78 8.30
C ASP A 17 -13.83 -4.42 8.66
N SER A 18 -12.58 -4.14 8.23
CA SER A 18 -11.91 -2.86 8.53
C SER A 18 -11.26 -2.16 7.33
N ILE A 19 -11.57 -2.55 6.09
CA ILE A 19 -11.31 -1.63 4.95
C ILE A 19 -12.06 -0.32 5.22
N PHE A 20 -13.21 -0.41 5.90
CA PHE A 20 -14.30 0.49 5.65
C PHE A 20 -15.39 0.38 6.74
N ASP A 21 -15.11 0.61 8.04
CA ASP A 21 -16.07 1.45 8.79
C ASP A 21 -16.02 2.89 8.26
N LYS A 22 -15.89 3.03 6.94
CA LYS A 22 -15.85 4.20 6.10
C LYS A 22 -14.66 5.08 6.55
N LEU A 23 -13.94 5.80 5.72
CA LEU A 23 -14.45 7.02 5.09
C LEU A 23 -15.58 7.80 5.85
N LYS A 24 -16.07 7.36 7.03
CA LYS A 24 -16.93 8.06 8.00
C LYS A 24 -15.94 8.81 8.87
N ASN A 25 -15.85 10.11 8.86
CA ASN A 25 -16.66 11.09 8.23
C ASN A 25 -15.74 12.30 8.35
N VAL A 26 -15.36 12.83 7.19
CA VAL A 26 -15.06 14.25 7.05
C VAL A 26 -13.73 14.69 7.70
N GLU A 27 -13.04 15.54 6.94
CA GLU A 27 -12.04 16.48 7.40
C GLU A 27 -12.05 16.72 8.92
N GLY A 28 -11.00 16.24 9.59
CA GLY A 28 -10.66 16.66 10.93
C GLY A 28 -11.05 15.71 12.06
N LYS A 29 -10.02 15.38 12.85
CA LYS A 29 -10.12 14.99 14.27
C LYS A 29 -10.48 13.53 14.60
N ILE A 30 -9.87 12.54 13.95
CA ILE A 30 -9.66 11.25 14.61
C ILE A 30 -8.23 10.78 14.32
N LYS A 31 -7.32 11.00 15.26
CA LYS A 31 -6.02 10.31 15.28
C LYS A 31 -6.32 8.82 15.47
N PRO A 32 -5.75 7.89 14.67
CA PRO A 32 -5.91 6.47 14.95
C PRO A 32 -5.46 6.24 16.40
N LYS A 33 -6.29 5.55 17.18
CA LYS A 33 -5.95 5.16 18.54
C LYS A 33 -4.70 4.29 18.42
N ARG A 34 -3.56 4.86 18.80
CA ARG A 34 -2.26 4.20 18.81
C ARG A 34 -2.38 2.97 19.68
N GLU A 35 -2.52 1.79 19.09
CA GLU A 35 -2.10 0.55 19.74
C GLU A 35 -0.68 0.16 19.32
N GLY A 36 -0.04 0.95 18.46
CA GLY A 36 1.27 0.65 17.88
C GLY A 36 2.47 1.14 18.68
N LYS A 37 3.44 0.25 18.85
CA LYS A 37 4.83 0.43 19.34
C LYS A 37 5.66 1.57 18.71
N PHE A 38 5.13 2.34 17.75
CA PHE A 38 5.90 3.32 16.97
C PHE A 38 5.53 4.75 17.33
N ASP A 39 6.50 5.45 17.93
CA ASP A 39 6.37 6.82 18.43
C ASP A 39 6.32 7.88 17.32
N ASN A 40 6.83 7.57 16.12
CA ASN A 40 6.79 8.47 14.97
C ASN A 40 6.68 7.73 13.63
N ILE A 41 6.15 8.43 12.61
CA ILE A 41 6.06 7.95 11.21
C ILE A 41 7.46 7.59 10.68
N LYS A 42 8.49 8.29 11.15
CA LYS A 42 9.88 8.01 10.77
C LYS A 42 10.34 6.64 11.26
N ASP A 43 9.97 6.24 12.47
CA ASP A 43 10.29 4.92 13.02
C ASP A 43 9.54 3.83 12.26
N LEU A 44 8.29 4.12 11.91
CA LEU A 44 7.46 3.25 11.07
C LEU A 44 8.06 3.05 9.67
N MET A 45 8.56 4.12 9.04
CA MET A 45 9.30 4.06 7.76
C MET A 45 10.61 3.28 7.89
N ASN A 46 11.36 3.47 8.98
CA ASN A 46 12.62 2.77 9.20
C ASN A 46 12.39 1.27 9.38
N GLU A 47 11.37 0.88 10.13
CA GLU A 47 10.99 -0.51 10.32
C GLU A 47 10.52 -1.14 8.99
N ALA A 48 9.67 -0.44 8.22
CA ALA A 48 9.24 -0.92 6.91
C ALA A 48 10.43 -1.20 5.97
N GLN A 49 11.43 -0.31 5.98
CA GLN A 49 12.67 -0.51 5.22
C GLN A 49 13.50 -1.68 5.74
N TYR A 50 13.56 -1.87 7.06
CA TYR A 50 14.26 -3.00 7.67
C TYR A 50 13.61 -4.33 7.29
N LEU A 51 12.28 -4.40 7.34
CA LEU A 51 11.50 -5.57 6.93
C LEU A 51 11.64 -5.86 5.44
N GLU A 52 11.60 -4.83 4.59
CA GLU A 52 11.83 -4.96 3.15
C GLU A 52 13.22 -5.58 2.87
N LYS A 53 14.26 -5.07 3.52
CA LYS A 53 15.63 -5.60 3.39
C LYS A 53 15.78 -7.02 3.94
N SER A 54 14.97 -7.36 4.94
CA SER A 54 14.93 -8.70 5.54
C SER A 54 14.10 -9.69 4.71
N GLY A 55 13.52 -9.27 3.59
CA GLY A 55 12.67 -10.11 2.74
C GLY A 55 11.25 -10.32 3.27
N LYS A 56 10.90 -9.67 4.39
CA LYS A 56 9.55 -9.69 4.98
C LYS A 56 8.67 -8.65 4.28
N LEU A 57 8.42 -8.90 3.01
CA LEU A 57 7.74 -7.97 2.11
C LEU A 57 6.30 -7.70 2.51
N ASP A 58 5.56 -8.70 3.00
CA ASP A 58 4.16 -8.54 3.41
C ASP A 58 4.03 -7.61 4.64
N GLU A 59 4.85 -7.81 5.68
CA GLU A 59 4.87 -6.94 6.86
C GLU A 59 5.32 -5.50 6.50
N ALA A 60 6.31 -5.37 5.60
CA ALA A 60 6.73 -4.06 5.09
C ALA A 60 5.60 -3.32 4.36
N CYS A 61 4.80 -4.04 3.57
CA CYS A 61 3.65 -3.46 2.88
C CYS A 61 2.62 -2.89 3.84
N GLU A 62 2.30 -3.59 4.93
CA GLU A 62 1.37 -3.10 5.95
C GLU A 62 1.87 -1.79 6.57
N LEU A 63 3.16 -1.73 6.91
CA LEU A 63 3.76 -0.52 7.47
C LEU A 63 3.73 0.65 6.46
N TYR A 64 4.11 0.42 5.21
CA TYR A 64 4.04 1.49 4.20
C TYR A 64 2.61 1.99 3.96
N ARG A 65 1.60 1.11 4.01
CA ARG A 65 0.18 1.51 3.96
C ARG A 65 -0.21 2.39 5.16
N GLN A 66 0.29 2.08 6.36
CA GLN A 66 0.09 2.96 7.52
C GLN A 66 0.76 4.32 7.34
N VAL A 67 1.95 4.38 6.72
CA VAL A 67 2.60 5.67 6.39
C VAL A 67 1.75 6.47 5.43
N ILE A 68 1.23 5.84 4.36
CA ILE A 68 0.37 6.48 3.36
C ILE A 68 -0.92 6.99 4.00
N PHE A 69 -1.49 6.24 4.93
CA PHE A 69 -2.69 6.65 5.64
C PHE A 69 -2.48 7.95 6.42
N VAL A 70 -1.31 8.11 7.05
CA VAL A 70 -0.97 9.34 7.80
C VAL A 70 -0.45 10.45 6.89
N LEU A 71 0.29 10.10 5.85
CA LEU A 71 0.91 10.98 4.87
C LEU A 71 0.55 10.52 3.44
N PRO A 72 -0.65 10.87 2.95
CA PRO A 72 -1.10 10.46 1.62
C PRO A 72 -0.32 11.11 0.48
N ASP A 73 0.51 12.13 0.75
CA ASP A 73 1.43 12.73 -0.23
C ASP A 73 2.86 12.14 -0.13
N SER A 74 3.04 11.04 0.62
CA SER A 74 4.34 10.41 0.81
C SER A 74 4.75 9.56 -0.39
N GLN A 75 5.40 10.20 -1.35
CA GLN A 75 5.96 9.52 -2.52
C GLN A 75 6.84 8.32 -2.15
N LYS A 76 7.68 8.45 -1.12
CA LYS A 76 8.59 7.38 -0.69
C LYS A 76 7.86 6.11 -0.25
N ALA A 77 6.73 6.24 0.42
CA ALA A 77 5.95 5.09 0.86
C ALA A 77 5.25 4.41 -0.32
N TYR A 78 4.72 5.20 -1.25
CA TYR A 78 4.16 4.67 -2.50
C TYR A 78 5.22 3.95 -3.34
N GLU A 79 6.38 4.57 -3.55
CA GLU A 79 7.49 3.95 -4.30
C GLU A 79 7.93 2.63 -3.68
N ALA A 80 8.02 2.56 -2.35
CA ALA A 80 8.39 1.33 -1.67
C ALA A 80 7.34 0.22 -1.87
N LEU A 81 6.05 0.52 -1.74
CA LEU A 81 4.97 -0.45 -2.04
C LEU A 81 5.03 -0.93 -3.49
N ILE A 82 5.15 -0.01 -4.44
CA ILE A 82 5.23 -0.33 -5.86
C ILE A 82 6.40 -1.27 -6.13
N ASN A 83 7.59 -0.94 -5.59
CA ASN A 83 8.77 -1.79 -5.74
C ASN A 83 8.57 -3.19 -5.13
N ILE A 84 7.89 -3.29 -3.98
CA ILE A 84 7.57 -4.58 -3.37
C ILE A 84 6.63 -5.38 -4.27
N TYR A 85 5.54 -4.77 -4.75
CA TYR A 85 4.59 -5.44 -5.65
C TYR A 85 5.24 -5.86 -6.98
N GLN A 86 6.14 -5.04 -7.53
CA GLN A 86 6.96 -5.39 -8.69
C GLN A 86 7.82 -6.62 -8.42
N LYS A 87 8.55 -6.64 -7.29
CA LYS A 87 9.39 -7.79 -6.89
C LYS A 87 8.56 -9.06 -6.68
N GLN A 88 7.32 -8.94 -6.20
CA GLN A 88 6.40 -10.06 -6.03
C GLN A 88 5.70 -10.47 -7.34
N GLY A 89 5.85 -9.72 -8.44
CA GLY A 89 5.16 -9.97 -9.71
C GLY A 89 3.66 -9.66 -9.67
N LYS A 90 3.21 -8.88 -8.67
CA LYS A 90 1.81 -8.54 -8.42
C LYS A 90 1.42 -7.27 -9.16
N THR A 91 1.32 -7.39 -10.48
CA THR A 91 1.07 -6.26 -11.37
C THR A 91 -0.29 -5.59 -11.14
N ASP A 92 -1.33 -6.33 -10.74
CA ASP A 92 -2.65 -5.75 -10.49
C ASP A 92 -2.64 -4.88 -9.22
N GLU A 93 -2.07 -5.36 -8.12
CA GLU A 93 -1.91 -4.59 -6.88
C GLU A 93 -1.03 -3.35 -7.11
N GLU A 94 0.04 -3.48 -7.89
CA GLU A 94 0.90 -2.36 -8.28
C GLU A 94 0.11 -1.26 -9.02
N LYS A 95 -0.74 -1.64 -9.98
CA LYS A 95 -1.57 -0.69 -10.75
C LYS A 95 -2.50 0.10 -9.84
N ASP A 96 -3.11 -0.54 -8.86
CA ASP A 96 -4.02 0.13 -7.94
C ASP A 96 -3.28 1.11 -7.03
N ILE A 97 -2.11 0.73 -6.50
CA ILE A 97 -1.27 1.65 -5.72
C ILE A 97 -0.78 2.83 -6.58
N LEU A 98 -0.42 2.60 -7.84
CA LEU A 98 -0.05 3.67 -8.77
C LEU A 98 -1.20 4.66 -8.98
N LYS A 99 -2.45 4.20 -9.13
CA LYS A 99 -3.62 5.07 -9.27
C LYS A 99 -3.88 5.89 -8.01
N GLU A 100 -3.76 5.28 -6.84
CA GLU A 100 -3.86 5.98 -5.55
C GLU A 100 -2.77 7.05 -5.43
N ALA A 101 -1.52 6.70 -5.73
CA ALA A 101 -0.39 7.63 -5.71
C ALA A 101 -0.62 8.80 -6.67
N ILE A 102 -1.14 8.54 -7.87
CA ILE A 102 -1.48 9.59 -8.85
C ILE A 102 -2.58 10.51 -8.32
N SER A 103 -3.55 9.97 -7.59
CA SER A 103 -4.68 10.75 -7.07
C SER A 103 -4.26 11.60 -5.86
N ASN A 104 -3.40 11.07 -4.99
CA ASN A 104 -3.02 11.72 -3.73
C ASN A 104 -1.76 12.58 -3.84
N CYS A 105 -0.79 12.20 -4.66
CA CYS A 105 0.46 12.94 -4.81
C CYS A 105 0.35 14.00 -5.91
N LYS A 106 0.72 15.25 -5.60
CA LYS A 106 0.74 16.34 -6.60
C LYS A 106 1.82 16.15 -7.67
N LYS A 107 2.94 15.52 -7.30
CA LYS A 107 4.02 15.14 -8.21
C LYS A 107 3.89 13.65 -8.51
N ASN A 108 3.29 13.32 -9.65
CA ASN A 108 2.94 11.94 -10.00
C ASN A 108 3.40 11.53 -11.40
N ASP A 109 4.26 12.32 -12.05
CA ASP A 109 4.74 12.03 -13.41
C ASP A 109 5.44 10.68 -13.50
N GLU A 110 6.23 10.33 -12.47
CA GLU A 110 6.90 9.03 -12.39
C GLU A 110 5.90 7.88 -12.23
N PHE A 111 4.89 8.04 -11.37
CA PHE A 111 3.83 7.05 -11.20
C PHE A 111 3.00 6.87 -12.48
N LYS A 112 2.70 7.95 -13.19
CA LYS A 112 2.01 7.89 -14.49
C LYS A 112 2.83 7.15 -15.54
N LYS A 113 4.14 7.37 -15.59
CA LYS A 113 5.04 6.63 -16.50
C LYS A 113 5.00 5.14 -16.22
N ARG A 114 5.23 4.75 -14.96
CA ARG A 114 5.17 3.33 -14.54
C ARG A 114 3.83 2.69 -14.85
N LEU A 115 2.71 3.38 -14.55
CA LEU A 115 1.38 2.87 -14.85
C LEU A 115 1.19 2.62 -16.35
N ASN A 116 1.65 3.54 -17.20
CA ASN A 116 1.57 3.37 -18.65
C ASN A 116 2.45 2.22 -19.17
N GLU A 117 3.60 1.95 -18.54
CA GLU A 117 4.45 0.81 -18.88
C GLU A 117 3.77 -0.54 -18.57
N LEU A 118 2.98 -0.61 -17.49
CA LEU A 118 2.25 -1.83 -17.11
C LEU A 118 0.95 -2.07 -17.90
N VAL A 119 0.47 -1.06 -18.64
CA VAL A 119 -0.77 -1.11 -19.43
C VAL A 119 -0.48 -1.27 -20.93
N LYS A 120 0.78 -1.14 -21.34
CA LYS A 120 1.26 -1.45 -22.70
C LYS A 120 1.35 -2.95 -22.95
#